data_AF-A0A918MG45-F1
#
_entry.id   AF-A0A918MG45-F1
#
_cell.length_a   1.000
_cell.length_b   1.000
_cell.length_c   1.000
_cell.angle_alpha   90.00
_cell.angle_beta   90.00
_cell.angle_gamma   90.00
#
_symmetry.space_group_name_H-M   'P 1'
#
loop_
_entity.id
_entity.type
_entity.pdbx_description
1 polymer ?
#
loop_
_entity_poly.entity_id
_entity_poly.type
_entity_poly.pdbx_seq_one_letter_code
_entity_poly.pdbx_strand_id
1 'polypeptide(L)'
;MNRLTIALCLSLLTTPVLAVQPDEILPDPALEARAREISKLLRCPVCQGENIDDSNADISRDLRLMVRERLLAGDSNDAVVDYVVDRYGEFVLFEPRATGANLLLWLAGPGMLILGGGIAFLWVRSRRNAGAPAALTPEEEARLREILKE
;
A
#
# COMPACT_ATOMS: atom_id res chain seq x y z
N MET A 1 27.73 -38.43 5.52
CA MET A 1 27.31 -37.06 5.87
C MET A 1 25.96 -36.81 5.21
N ASN A 2 24.89 -36.73 6.00
CA ASN A 2 23.52 -36.81 5.49
C ASN A 2 23.22 -35.58 4.61
N ARG A 3 22.68 -35.75 3.41
CA ARG A 3 22.39 -34.62 2.50
C ARG A 3 21.48 -33.58 3.17
N LEU A 4 20.63 -34.04 4.09
CA LEU A 4 19.77 -33.21 4.93
C LEU A 4 20.54 -32.29 5.89
N THR A 5 21.62 -32.77 6.52
CA THR A 5 22.42 -31.94 7.44
C THR A 5 23.24 -30.90 6.69
N ILE A 6 23.69 -31.21 5.46
CA ILE A 6 24.37 -30.23 4.60
C ILE A 6 23.40 -29.13 4.16
N ALA A 7 22.18 -29.49 3.72
CA ALA A 7 21.16 -28.53 3.32
C ALA A 7 20.71 -27.63 4.49
N LEU A 8 20.55 -28.20 5.69
CA LEU A 8 20.20 -27.44 6.89
C LEU A 8 21.33 -26.47 7.26
N CYS A 9 22.59 -26.93 7.32
CA CYS A 9 23.72 -26.03 7.58
C CYS A 9 23.86 -24.91 6.54
N LEU A 10 23.58 -25.17 5.26
CA LEU A 10 23.67 -24.16 4.20
C LEU A 10 22.58 -23.07 4.34
N SER A 11 21.40 -23.43 4.84
CA SER A 11 20.31 -22.48 5.11
C SER A 11 20.59 -21.56 6.31
N LEU A 12 21.43 -21.98 7.26
CA LEU A 12 21.81 -21.16 8.42
C LEU A 12 22.92 -20.12 8.11
N LEU A 13 23.50 -20.14 6.91
CA LEU A 13 24.59 -19.24 6.50
C LEU A 13 24.10 -18.00 5.73
N THR A 14 22.80 -17.81 5.53
CA THR A 14 22.27 -16.61 4.85
C THR A 14 22.20 -15.44 5.83
N THR A 15 23.32 -14.74 6.00
CA THR A 15 23.32 -13.43 6.66
C THR A 15 22.78 -12.37 5.69
N PRO A 16 21.94 -11.43 6.16
CA PRO A 16 21.52 -10.31 5.32
C PRO A 16 22.76 -9.49 4.97
N VAL A 17 23.04 -9.36 3.67
CA VAL A 17 24.03 -8.43 3.17
C VAL A 17 23.45 -7.03 3.35
N LEU A 18 24.07 -6.23 4.22
CA LEU A 18 23.83 -4.79 4.32
C LEU A 18 24.56 -4.11 3.16
N ALA A 19 24.01 -4.22 1.95
CA ALA A 19 24.61 -3.64 0.74
C ALA A 19 24.43 -2.11 0.73
N VAL A 20 25.39 -1.39 1.30
CA VAL A 20 25.63 0.02 0.95
C VAL A 20 27.09 0.17 0.59
N GLN A 21 27.37 1.01 -0.41
CA GLN A 21 28.73 1.26 -0.80
C GLN A 21 29.46 1.96 0.36
N PRO A 22 30.62 1.45 0.82
CA PRO A 22 31.30 1.97 2.02
C PRO A 22 31.65 3.47 1.94
N ASP A 23 31.77 4.02 0.73
CA ASP A 23 32.05 5.44 0.47
C ASP A 23 30.87 6.37 0.76
N GLU A 24 29.65 5.85 0.91
CA GLU A 24 28.45 6.65 1.15
C GLU A 24 28.14 6.87 2.64
N ILE A 25 28.74 6.09 3.55
CA ILE A 25 28.34 6.05 4.97
C ILE A 25 28.80 7.33 5.68
N LEU A 26 27.86 8.02 6.35
CA LEU A 26 28.19 9.21 7.14
C LEU A 26 29.02 8.84 8.39
N PRO A 27 29.98 9.70 8.80
CA PRO A 27 30.74 9.48 10.03
C PRO A 27 29.89 9.53 11.31
N ASP A 28 28.80 10.31 11.31
CA ASP A 28 27.84 10.37 12.41
C ASP A 28 26.79 9.25 12.26
N PRO A 29 26.78 8.25 13.16
CA PRO A 29 25.84 7.13 13.09
C PRO A 29 24.36 7.55 13.18
N ALA A 30 24.06 8.65 13.88
CA ALA A 30 22.68 9.12 14.02
C ALA A 30 22.17 9.74 12.71
N LEU A 31 23.02 10.51 12.02
CA LEU A 31 22.68 11.04 10.69
C LEU A 31 22.61 9.94 9.64
N GLU A 32 23.50 8.95 9.69
CA GLU A 32 23.44 7.80 8.78
C GLU A 32 22.13 7.01 8.96
N ALA A 33 21.71 6.77 10.20
CA ALA A 33 20.45 6.09 10.48
C ALA A 33 19.26 6.88 9.90
N ARG A 34 19.24 8.20 10.06
CA ARG A 34 18.23 9.08 9.44
C ARG A 34 18.27 9.00 7.92
N ALA A 35 19.45 9.02 7.31
CA ALA A 35 19.62 8.93 5.86
C ALA A 35 19.02 7.64 5.30
N ARG A 36 19.24 6.51 6.00
CA ARG A 36 18.68 5.21 5.63
C ARG A 36 17.16 5.17 5.75
N GLU A 37 16.60 5.70 6.83
CA GLU A 37 15.15 5.73 6.98
C GLU A 37 14.49 6.57 5.90
N ILE A 38 15.07 7.72 5.53
CA ILE A 38 14.57 8.53 4.40
C ILE A 38 14.73 7.76 3.08
N SER A 39 15.85 7.08 2.87
CA SER A 39 16.13 6.32 1.64
C SER A 39 15.14 5.19 1.41
N LYS A 40 14.59 4.57 2.47
CA LYS A 40 13.54 3.55 2.35
C LYS A 40 12.18 4.10 1.90
N LEU A 41 11.91 5.38 2.19
CA LEU A 41 10.66 6.05 1.79
C LEU A 41 10.66 6.46 0.31
N LEU A 42 11.84 6.54 -0.29
CA LEU A 42 12.05 6.99 -1.66
C LEU A 42 12.20 5.77 -2.59
N ARG A 43 11.39 5.71 -3.63
CA ARG A 43 11.50 4.69 -4.69
C ARG A 43 12.50 5.09 -5.75
N CYS A 44 13.18 4.09 -6.31
CA CYS A 44 14.01 4.26 -7.48
C CYS A 44 13.11 4.55 -8.71
N PRO A 45 13.27 5.70 -9.38
CA PRO A 45 12.38 6.11 -10.49
C PRO A 45 12.53 5.26 -11.75
N VAL A 46 13.62 4.49 -11.87
CA VAL A 46 13.92 3.63 -13.04
C VAL A 46 13.80 2.13 -12.74
N CYS A 47 13.53 1.77 -11.49
CA CYS A 47 13.49 0.38 -11.04
C CYS A 47 12.05 -0.13 -10.91
N GLN A 48 11.88 -1.45 -10.82
CA GLN A 48 10.57 -2.10 -10.69
C GLN A 48 10.21 -2.31 -9.21
N GLY A 49 9.84 -1.22 -8.53
CA GLY A 49 9.29 -1.29 -7.17
C GLY A 49 10.33 -1.44 -6.05
N GLU A 50 11.53 -0.90 -6.25
CA GLU A 50 12.63 -0.92 -5.27
C GLU A 50 12.82 0.46 -4.63
N ASN A 51 13.23 0.49 -3.36
CA ASN A 51 13.66 1.71 -2.70
C ASN A 51 15.11 2.06 -3.03
N ILE A 52 15.47 3.33 -2.80
CA ILE A 52 16.83 3.78 -3.09
C ILE A 52 17.85 3.25 -2.08
N ASP A 53 17.46 2.76 -0.90
CA ASP A 53 18.39 2.11 0.06
C ASP A 53 18.85 0.74 -0.46
N ASP A 54 17.96 -0.04 -1.09
CA ASP A 54 18.22 -1.39 -1.59
C ASP A 54 18.69 -1.42 -3.05
N SER A 55 18.37 -0.38 -3.84
CA SER A 55 18.67 -0.33 -5.27
C SER A 55 20.12 0.04 -5.56
N ASN A 56 20.78 -0.76 -6.40
CA ASN A 56 22.14 -0.51 -6.90
C ASN A 56 22.20 0.34 -8.18
N ALA A 57 21.09 0.95 -8.60
CA ALA A 57 21.09 1.82 -9.78
C ALA A 57 21.87 3.12 -9.51
N ASP A 58 22.53 3.66 -10.53
CA ASP A 58 23.29 4.92 -10.42
C ASP A 58 22.42 6.08 -9.90
N ILE A 59 21.17 6.16 -10.35
CA ILE A 59 20.22 7.18 -9.87
C ILE A 59 19.89 7.03 -8.38
N SER A 60 19.84 5.80 -7.87
CA SER A 60 19.61 5.54 -6.45
C SER A 60 20.82 5.97 -5.62
N ARG A 61 22.03 5.75 -6.13
CA ARG A 61 23.27 6.26 -5.51
C ARG A 61 23.27 7.79 -5.44
N ASP A 62 22.94 8.46 -6.54
CA ASP A 62 22.89 9.94 -6.57
C ASP A 62 21.86 10.49 -5.58
N LEU A 63 20.67 9.88 -5.50
CA LEU A 63 19.64 10.26 -4.55
C LEU A 63 20.07 10.02 -3.09
N ARG A 64 20.72 8.89 -2.81
CA ARG A 64 21.27 8.56 -1.49
C ARG A 64 22.35 9.55 -1.04
N LEU A 65 23.21 10.00 -1.95
CA LEU A 65 24.20 11.04 -1.66
C LEU A 65 23.51 12.39 -1.40
N MET A 66 22.54 12.76 -2.24
CA MET A 66 21.76 13.98 -2.07
C MET A 66 21.06 14.03 -0.70
N VAL A 67 20.41 12.94 -0.28
CA VAL A 67 19.77 12.83 1.05
C VAL A 67 20.77 13.13 2.17
N ARG A 68 21.97 12.55 2.10
CA ARG A 68 23.03 12.74 3.10
C ARG A 68 23.57 14.17 3.11
N GLU A 69 23.77 14.77 1.94
CA GLU A 69 24.17 16.17 1.82
C GLU A 69 23.15 17.11 2.49
N ARG A 70 21.85 16.88 2.28
CA ARG A 70 20.80 17.68 2.91
C ARG A 70 20.76 17.50 4.43
N LEU A 71 20.96 16.28 4.93
CA LEU A 71 21.06 16.02 6.36
C LEU A 71 22.28 16.70 7.00
N LEU A 72 23.43 16.70 6.32
CA LEU A 72 24.62 17.44 6.76
C LEU A 72 24.40 18.96 6.73
N ALA A 73 23.57 19.46 5.82
CA ALA A 73 23.15 20.87 5.77
C ALA A 73 22.21 21.27 6.93
N GLY A 74 21.76 20.32 7.75
CA GLY A 74 20.91 20.56 8.92
C GLY A 74 19.40 20.45 8.66
N ASP A 75 19.00 19.92 7.49
CA ASP A 75 17.59 19.79 7.15
C ASP A 75 16.85 18.77 8.03
N SER A 76 15.55 19.02 8.25
CA SER A 76 14.63 18.03 8.83
C SER A 76 14.33 16.93 7.82
N ASN A 77 13.88 15.76 8.29
CA ASN A 77 13.56 14.64 7.39
C ASN A 77 12.54 15.03 6.32
N ASP A 78 11.49 15.76 6.70
CA ASP A 78 10.46 16.22 5.76
C ASP A 78 11.02 17.19 4.72
N ALA A 79 11.91 18.11 5.14
CA ALA A 79 12.57 19.04 4.22
C ALA A 79 13.49 18.32 3.23
N VAL A 80 14.18 17.26 3.65
CA VAL A 80 14.97 16.40 2.74
C VAL A 80 14.07 15.72 1.71
N VAL A 81 12.95 15.14 2.15
CA VAL A 81 11.99 14.48 1.26
C VAL A 81 11.37 15.49 0.29
N ASP A 82 10.95 16.66 0.77
CA ASP A 82 10.42 17.74 -0.05
C ASP A 82 11.43 18.21 -1.09
N TYR A 83 12.71 18.32 -0.72
CA TYR A 83 13.78 18.69 -1.64
C TYR A 83 13.93 17.68 -2.79
N VAL A 84 13.85 16.37 -2.50
CA VAL A 84 13.89 15.33 -3.52
C VAL A 84 12.62 15.37 -4.39
N VAL A 85 11.44 15.52 -3.79
CA VAL A 85 10.16 15.59 -4.49
C VAL A 85 10.06 16.80 -5.41
N ASP A 86 10.57 17.97 -5.00
CA ASP A 86 10.58 19.17 -5.84
C ASP A 86 11.36 18.96 -7.15
N ARG A 87 12.41 18.13 -7.10
CA ARG A 87 13.29 17.88 -8.25
C ARG A 87 12.88 16.68 -9.11
N TYR A 88 12.38 15.62 -8.49
CA TYR A 88 12.08 14.36 -9.17
C TYR A 88 10.57 14.04 -9.23
N GLY A 89 9.74 14.91 -8.66
CA GLY A 89 8.29 14.77 -8.59
C GLY A 89 7.84 13.83 -7.47
N GLU A 90 6.53 13.85 -7.20
CA GLU A 90 5.91 12.98 -6.18
C GLU A 90 6.03 11.49 -6.54
N PHE A 91 6.34 11.17 -7.80
CA PHE A 91 6.63 9.81 -8.21
C PHE A 91 7.84 9.23 -7.48
N VAL A 92 8.72 9.98 -6.83
CA VAL A 92 9.78 9.34 -6.02
C VAL A 92 9.31 8.82 -4.67
N LEU A 93 8.09 9.13 -4.23
CA LEU A 93 7.57 8.61 -2.97
C LEU A 93 7.01 7.20 -3.18
N PHE A 94 7.29 6.28 -2.25
CA PHE A 94 6.58 5.01 -2.18
C PHE A 94 5.10 5.18 -1.88
N GLU A 95 4.81 6.10 -0.97
CA GLU A 95 3.45 6.44 -0.56
C GLU A 95 3.10 7.84 -1.06
N PRO A 96 2.13 7.96 -2.00
CA PRO A 96 1.68 9.26 -2.46
C PRO A 96 0.97 10.01 -1.32
N ARG A 97 1.21 11.32 -1.23
CA ARG A 97 0.62 12.17 -0.18
C ARG A 97 -0.88 12.21 -0.36
N ALA A 98 -1.63 12.16 0.74
CA ALA A 98 -3.10 12.23 0.73
C ALA A 98 -3.61 13.68 0.49
N THR A 99 -3.18 14.29 -0.61
CA THR A 99 -3.51 15.66 -1.00
C THR A 99 -3.99 15.70 -2.45
N GLY A 100 -4.79 16.71 -2.82
CA GLY A 100 -5.27 16.88 -4.19
C GLY A 100 -5.98 15.64 -4.74
N ALA A 101 -5.57 15.16 -5.91
CA ALA A 101 -6.17 13.99 -6.55
C ALA A 101 -5.92 12.68 -5.77
N ASN A 102 -4.76 12.55 -5.12
CA ASN A 102 -4.45 11.36 -4.33
C ASN A 102 -5.42 11.18 -3.16
N LEU A 103 -5.88 12.27 -2.55
CA LEU A 103 -6.88 12.20 -1.49
C LEU A 103 -8.19 11.56 -1.98
N LEU A 104 -8.62 11.86 -3.21
CA LEU A 104 -9.79 11.21 -3.81
C LEU A 104 -9.58 9.70 -3.96
N LEU A 105 -8.38 9.28 -4.38
CA LEU A 105 -8.05 7.85 -4.52
C LEU A 105 -8.00 7.14 -3.16
N TRP A 106 -7.43 7.78 -2.13
CA TRP A 106 -7.41 7.27 -0.76
C TRP A 106 -8.82 7.12 -0.17
N LEU A 107 -9.72 8.08 -0.45
CA LEU A 107 -11.10 8.04 0.03
C LEU A 107 -12.02 7.15 -0.82
N ALA A 108 -11.65 6.82 -2.05
CA ALA A 108 -12.49 6.04 -2.96
C ALA A 108 -12.83 4.66 -2.39
N GLY A 109 -11.84 3.94 -1.84
CA GLY A 109 -12.04 2.61 -1.26
C GLY A 109 -13.05 2.61 -0.10
N PRO A 110 -12.79 3.36 0.99
CA PRO A 110 -13.73 3.49 2.10
C PRO A 110 -15.09 4.06 1.66
N GLY A 111 -15.10 5.04 0.75
CA GLY A 111 -16.33 5.64 0.22
C GLY A 111 -17.20 4.64 -0.54
N MET A 112 -16.59 3.81 -1.40
CA MET A 112 -17.29 2.75 -2.12
C MET A 112 -17.82 1.67 -1.18
N LEU A 113 -17.07 1.32 -0.13
CA LEU A 113 -17.52 0.37 0.89
C LEU A 113 -18.78 0.88 1.60
N ILE A 114 -18.77 2.14 2.03
CA ILE A 114 -19.92 2.78 2.70
C ILE A 114 -21.12 2.86 1.74
N LEU A 115 -20.88 3.28 0.50
CA LEU A 115 -21.93 3.40 -0.51
C LEU A 115 -22.57 2.04 -0.82
N GLY A 116 -21.76 1.04 -1.14
CA GLY A 116 -22.21 -0.32 -1.44
C GLY A 116 -22.90 -0.97 -0.25
N GLY A 117 -22.34 -0.82 0.96
CA GLY A 117 -22.94 -1.28 2.20
C GLY A 117 -24.29 -0.62 2.50
N GLY A 118 -24.40 0.68 2.26
CA GLY A 118 -25.66 1.44 2.39
C GLY A 118 -26.72 0.95 1.42
N ILE A 119 -26.37 0.76 0.15
CA ILE A 119 -27.28 0.21 -0.88
C ILE A 119 -27.75 -1.19 -0.48
N ALA A 120 -26.82 -2.08 -0.11
CA ALA A 120 -27.15 -3.44 0.30
C ALA A 120 -28.04 -3.46 1.54
N PHE A 121 -27.74 -2.63 2.54
CA PHE A 121 -28.53 -2.50 3.75
C PHE A 121 -29.96 -2.05 3.46
N LEU A 122 -30.13 -1.00 2.65
CA LEU A 122 -31.45 -0.50 2.25
C LEU A 122 -32.24 -1.55 1.46
N TRP A 123 -31.58 -2.30 0.58
CA TRP A 123 -32.18 -3.37 -0.19
C TRP A 123 -32.64 -4.55 0.68
N VAL A 124 -31.82 -4.99 1.64
CA VAL A 124 -32.23 -6.04 2.59
C VAL A 124 -33.41 -5.55 3.44
N ARG A 125 -33.37 -4.30 3.89
CA ARG A 125 -34.43 -3.71 4.71
C ARG A 125 -35.75 -3.56 3.94
N SER A 126 -35.70 -3.15 2.66
CA SER A 126 -36.90 -3.04 1.83
C SER A 126 -37.53 -4.41 1.57
N ARG A 127 -36.74 -5.47 1.39
CA ARG A 127 -37.26 -6.85 1.28
C ARG A 127 -37.91 -7.36 2.56
N ARG A 128 -37.37 -7.00 3.74
CA ARG A 128 -37.98 -7.39 5.03
C ARG A 128 -39.29 -6.63 5.30
N ASN A 129 -39.41 -5.43 4.76
CA ASN A 129 -40.61 -4.60 4.86
C ASN A 129 -41.60 -4.81 3.70
N ALA A 130 -41.28 -5.66 2.71
CA ALA A 130 -42.29 -6.21 1.82
C ALA A 130 -43.20 -7.06 2.70
N GLY A 131 -44.30 -6.47 3.16
CA GLY A 131 -45.27 -7.11 4.05
C GLY A 131 -45.74 -8.44 3.47
N ALA A 132 -46.35 -9.27 4.33
CA ALA A 132 -46.94 -10.54 3.92
C ALA A 132 -47.73 -10.32 2.61
N PRO A 133 -47.54 -11.19 1.60
CA PRO A 133 -48.26 -11.06 0.33
C PRO A 133 -49.74 -10.87 0.64
N ALA A 134 -50.38 -9.91 -0.05
CA ALA A 134 -51.79 -9.61 0.15
C ALA A 134 -52.58 -10.94 0.15
N ALA A 135 -53.49 -11.09 1.11
CA ALA A 135 -54.30 -12.31 1.21
C ALA A 135 -55.00 -12.54 -0.13
N LEU A 136 -54.94 -13.79 -0.63
CA LEU A 136 -55.53 -14.16 -1.90
C LEU A 136 -57.01 -13.78 -1.93
N THR A 137 -57.45 -13.22 -3.04
CA THR A 137 -58.88 -13.04 -3.29
C THR A 137 -59.57 -14.41 -3.40
N PRO A 138 -60.87 -14.51 -3.10
CA PRO A 138 -61.61 -15.77 -3.21
C PRO A 138 -61.47 -16.43 -4.59
N GLU A 139 -61.41 -15.63 -5.64
CA GLU A 139 -61.23 -16.07 -7.03
C GLU A 139 -59.84 -16.65 -7.27
N GLU A 140 -58.79 -16.02 -6.75
CA GLU A 140 -57.42 -16.51 -6.83
C GLU A 140 -57.23 -17.81 -6.03
N GLU A 141 -57.85 -17.91 -4.85
CA GLU A 141 -57.80 -19.11 -4.01
C GLU A 141 -58.54 -20.29 -4.67
N ALA A 142 -59.68 -20.02 -5.34
CA ALA A 142 -60.40 -21.03 -6.13
C ALA A 142 -59.54 -21.56 -7.29
N ARG A 143 -58.89 -20.67 -8.04
CA ARG A 143 -58.00 -21.04 -9.16
C ARG A 143 -56.75 -21.79 -8.68
N LEU A 144 -56.20 -21.42 -7.53
CA LEU A 144 -55.05 -22.14 -6.95
C LEU A 144 -55.43 -23.56 -6.52
N ARG A 145 -56.62 -23.74 -5.93
CA ARG A 145 -57.16 -25.06 -5.55
C ARG A 145 -57.42 -25.96 -6.75
N GLU A 146 -57.76 -25.39 -7.91
CA GLU A 146 -57.94 -26.13 -9.17
C GLU A 146 -56.59 -26.65 -9.69
N ILE A 147 -55.57 -25.79 -9.76
CA ILE A 147 -54.23 -26.14 -10.25
C ILE A 147 -53.53 -27.18 -9.34
N LEU A 148 -53.74 -27.13 -8.02
CA LEU A 148 -53.12 -28.08 -7.06
C LEU A 148 -53.81 -29.45 -6.98
N LYS A 149 -54.97 -29.62 -7.63
CA LYS A 149 -55.72 -30.88 -7.65
C LYS A 149 -55.43 -31.75 -8.88
N GLU A 150 -54.66 -31.25 -9.83
CA GLU A 150 -54.02 -32.02 -10.91
C GLU A 150 -52.65 -32.56 -10.47
#